data_AF-A0A2V8QWX7-F1
#
_entry.id   AF-A0A2V8QWX7-F1
#
_cell.length_a   1.000
_cell.length_b   1.000
_cell.length_c   1.000
_cell.angle_alpha   90.00
_cell.angle_beta   90.00
_cell.angle_gamma   90.00
#
_symmetry.space_group_name_H-M   'P 1'
#
loop_
_entity.id
_entity.type
_entity.pdbx_description
1 polymer ?
#
loop_
_entity_poly.entity_id
_entity_poly.type
_entity_poly.pdbx_seq_one_letter_code
_entity_poly.pdbx_strand_id
1 'polypeptide(L)'
;MYRYIWLVPLLPLIGAAINGIFGRWFRFPEKLIGSIAVGTVALSFLISVAAIYSYGFGSDKQWPNPYVTTQTVFTWIPGGAVQQTLGYAAPGSSTTISVANQPVTVSTPRSSLLNIEWSYQLDPLSAVFMLIVTGVGLCIFVFATGYMHGDPGFYRFFAYMGLFMFSMLVLVMGSN
;
A
#
# COMPACT_ATOMS: atom_id res chain seq x y z
N MET A 1 -6.69 -8.88 -10.31
CA MET A 1 -6.12 -7.50 -10.33
C MET A 1 -5.44 -7.07 -9.02
N TYR A 2 -5.37 -7.94 -8.01
CA TYR A 2 -4.84 -7.63 -6.68
C TYR A 2 -3.36 -7.24 -6.64
N ARG A 3 -2.57 -7.68 -7.63
CA ARG A 3 -1.16 -7.31 -7.80
C ARG A 3 -0.95 -5.80 -8.05
N TYR A 4 -2.00 -5.03 -8.29
CA TYR A 4 -1.94 -3.58 -8.54
C TYR A 4 -2.40 -2.71 -7.35
N ILE A 5 -2.76 -3.31 -6.20
CA ILE A 5 -3.23 -2.56 -5.02
C ILE A 5 -2.16 -1.59 -4.51
N TRP A 6 -0.87 -1.93 -4.68
CA TRP A 6 0.25 -1.04 -4.34
C TRP A 6 0.30 0.26 -5.15
N LEU A 7 -0.41 0.37 -6.29
CA LEU A 7 -0.47 1.61 -7.07
C LEU A 7 -1.44 2.63 -6.46
N VAL A 8 -2.46 2.18 -5.72
CA VAL A 8 -3.51 3.03 -5.15
C VAL A 8 -2.93 4.18 -4.30
N PRO A 9 -2.02 3.95 -3.33
CA PRO A 9 -1.41 5.03 -2.56
C PRO A 9 -0.33 5.77 -3.36
N LEU A 10 0.37 5.08 -4.25
CA LEU A 10 1.51 5.60 -4.98
C LEU A 10 1.12 6.68 -6.01
N LEU A 11 -0.07 6.59 -6.60
CA LEU A 11 -0.57 7.58 -7.54
C LEU A 11 -0.74 8.99 -6.93
N PRO A 12 -1.46 9.17 -5.79
CA PRO A 12 -1.49 10.43 -5.05
C PRO A 12 -0.10 10.94 -4.66
N LEU A 13 0.81 10.04 -4.30
CA LEU A 13 2.20 10.40 -3.98
C LEU A 13 2.93 10.96 -5.20
N ILE A 14 2.78 10.35 -6.38
CA ILE A 14 3.34 10.88 -7.63
C ILE A 14 2.77 12.28 -7.91
N GLY A 15 1.45 12.46 -7.79
CA GLY A 15 0.82 13.77 -7.97
C GLY A 15 1.36 14.82 -6.99
N ALA A 16 1.53 14.44 -5.73
CA ALA A 16 2.11 15.29 -4.70
C ALA A 16 3.58 15.63 -4.96
N ALA A 17 4.39 14.67 -5.39
CA ALA A 17 5.80 14.86 -5.70
C ALA A 17 5.97 15.78 -6.92
N ILE A 18 5.19 15.56 -7.97
CA ILE A 18 5.20 16.41 -9.18
C ILE A 18 4.85 17.85 -8.79
N ASN A 19 3.73 18.05 -8.09
CA ASN A 19 3.27 19.38 -7.71
C ASN A 19 4.18 20.06 -6.68
N GLY A 20 4.71 19.32 -5.70
CA GLY A 20 5.56 19.85 -4.63
C GLY A 20 6.97 20.21 -5.08
N ILE A 21 7.61 19.35 -5.89
CA ILE A 21 9.00 19.53 -6.33
C ILE A 21 9.07 20.43 -7.56
N PHE A 22 8.26 20.15 -8.59
CA PHE A 22 8.32 20.87 -9.86
C PHE A 22 7.46 22.13 -9.87
N GLY A 23 6.44 22.23 -9.01
CA GLY A 23 5.59 23.42 -8.92
C GLY A 23 6.37 24.69 -8.56
N ARG A 24 7.38 24.59 -7.68
CA ARG A 24 8.26 25.72 -7.33
C ARG A 24 9.30 26.02 -8.43
N TRP A 25 9.82 25.00 -9.10
CA TRP A 25 10.91 25.17 -10.07
C TRP A 25 10.39 25.65 -11.43
N PHE A 26 9.33 25.03 -11.96
CA PHE A 26 8.84 25.28 -13.32
C PHE A 26 7.64 26.25 -13.39
N ARG A 27 7.13 26.72 -12.24
CA ARG A 27 6.06 27.73 -12.14
C ARG A 27 4.84 27.39 -13.02
N PHE A 28 4.36 26.15 -12.91
CA PHE A 28 3.27 25.62 -13.71
C PHE A 28 1.97 26.43 -13.59
N PRO A 29 1.13 26.46 -14.65
CA PRO A 29 -0.18 27.07 -14.56
C PRO A 29 -1.07 26.28 -13.60
N GLU A 30 -1.91 26.98 -12.83
CA GLU A 30 -2.81 26.40 -11.83
C GLU A 30 -3.67 25.26 -12.40
N LYS A 31 -4.13 25.42 -13.64
CA LYS A 31 -4.93 24.42 -14.36
C LYS A 31 -4.21 23.08 -14.51
N LEU A 32 -2.89 23.10 -14.72
CA LEU A 32 -2.08 21.90 -14.91
C LEU A 32 -1.80 21.21 -13.57
N ILE A 33 -1.51 21.98 -12.53
CA ILE A 33 -1.32 21.45 -11.16
C ILE A 33 -2.60 20.78 -10.68
N GLY A 34 -3.75 21.45 -10.87
CA GLY A 34 -5.06 20.94 -10.48
C GLY A 34 -5.44 19.70 -11.28
N SER A 35 -5.22 19.69 -12.60
CA SER A 35 -5.54 18.51 -13.42
C SER A 35 -4.67 17.30 -13.12
N ILE A 36 -3.37 17.48 -12.83
CA ILE A 36 -2.48 16.40 -12.38
C ILE A 36 -2.92 15.87 -11.01
N ALA A 37 -3.24 16.77 -10.08
CA ALA A 37 -3.69 16.39 -8.74
C ALA A 37 -4.99 15.60 -8.79
N VAL A 38 -6.01 16.10 -9.48
CA VAL A 38 -7.30 15.43 -9.65
C VAL A 38 -7.14 14.14 -10.46
N GLY A 39 -6.33 14.14 -11.52
CA GLY A 39 -6.14 12.99 -12.40
C GLY A 39 -5.48 11.80 -11.71
N THR A 40 -4.44 12.04 -10.90
CA THR A 40 -3.77 10.98 -10.13
C THR A 40 -4.70 10.36 -9.07
N VAL A 41 -5.49 11.19 -8.39
CA VAL A 41 -6.48 10.73 -7.41
C VAL A 41 -7.64 9.98 -8.07
N ALA A 42 -8.13 10.46 -9.21
CA ALA A 42 -9.20 9.80 -9.97
C ALA A 42 -8.75 8.41 -10.46
N LEU A 43 -7.51 8.29 -10.94
CA LEU A 43 -6.94 7.01 -11.33
C LEU A 43 -6.82 6.05 -10.14
N SER A 44 -6.39 6.55 -8.97
CA SER A 44 -6.36 5.77 -7.73
C SER A 44 -7.75 5.27 -7.32
N PHE A 45 -8.78 6.11 -7.43
CA PHE A 45 -10.17 5.73 -7.18
C PHE A 45 -10.65 4.62 -8.15
N LEU A 46 -10.37 4.74 -9.44
CA LEU A 46 -10.74 3.72 -10.43
C LEU A 46 -10.04 2.37 -10.15
N ILE A 47 -8.76 2.39 -9.80
CA ILE A 47 -8.02 1.16 -9.43
C ILE A 47 -8.59 0.55 -8.14
N SER A 48 -8.94 1.38 -7.15
CA SER A 48 -9.58 0.93 -5.91
C SER A 48 -10.92 0.24 -6.19
N VAL A 49 -11.80 0.86 -6.99
CA VAL A 49 -13.07 0.26 -7.42
C VAL A 49 -12.84 -1.05 -8.18
N ALA A 50 -11.89 -1.08 -9.11
CA ALA A 50 -11.57 -2.30 -9.86
C ALA A 50 -11.04 -3.42 -8.96
N ALA A 51 -10.20 -3.10 -7.97
CA ALA A 51 -9.68 -4.07 -7.00
C ALA A 51 -10.82 -4.69 -6.17
N ILE A 52 -11.73 -3.86 -5.66
CA ILE A 52 -12.86 -4.29 -4.84
C ILE A 52 -13.89 -5.08 -5.66
N TYR A 53 -14.17 -4.64 -6.89
CA TYR A 53 -15.00 -5.38 -7.82
C TYR A 53 -14.41 -6.76 -8.10
N SER A 54 -13.09 -6.86 -8.32
CA SER A 54 -12.45 -8.16 -8.51
C SER A 54 -12.56 -9.04 -7.27
N TYR A 55 -12.39 -8.48 -6.07
CA TYR A 55 -12.44 -9.19 -4.78
C TYR A 55 -13.79 -9.85 -4.50
N GLY A 56 -14.89 -9.09 -4.63
CA GLY A 56 -16.24 -9.54 -4.27
C GLY A 56 -17.12 -10.02 -5.43
N PHE A 57 -16.87 -9.52 -6.64
CA PHE A 57 -17.80 -9.64 -7.77
C PHE A 57 -17.18 -10.17 -9.07
N GLY A 58 -15.87 -10.35 -9.16
CA GLY A 58 -15.17 -10.86 -10.36
C GLY A 58 -15.39 -12.35 -10.67
N SER A 59 -14.87 -12.81 -11.81
CA SER A 59 -14.86 -14.25 -12.12
C SER A 59 -13.92 -15.02 -11.18
N ASP A 60 -12.84 -14.39 -10.73
CA ASP A 60 -11.86 -14.90 -9.76
C ASP A 60 -12.14 -14.35 -8.35
N LYS A 61 -13.39 -14.48 -7.89
CA LYS A 61 -13.79 -14.09 -6.52
C LYS A 61 -12.93 -14.83 -5.51
N GLN A 62 -12.30 -14.07 -4.61
CA GLN A 62 -11.59 -14.65 -3.47
C GLN A 62 -12.49 -14.77 -2.24
N TRP A 63 -13.69 -14.18 -2.24
CA TRP A 63 -14.73 -14.48 -1.26
C TRP A 63 -15.02 -15.99 -1.22
N PRO A 64 -15.03 -16.65 -0.04
CA PRO A 64 -15.18 -16.07 1.30
C PRO A 64 -13.87 -15.88 2.09
N ASN A 65 -12.71 -15.83 1.43
CA ASN A 65 -11.46 -15.57 2.13
C ASN A 65 -11.55 -14.21 2.86
N PRO A 66 -11.19 -14.15 4.16
CA PRO A 66 -11.35 -12.93 4.95
C PRO A 66 -10.42 -11.81 4.50
N TYR A 67 -9.30 -12.12 3.85
CA TYR A 67 -8.34 -11.15 3.35
C TYR A 67 -7.48 -11.69 2.21
N VAL A 68 -6.88 -10.77 1.47
CA VAL A 68 -5.92 -11.02 0.38
C VAL A 68 -4.69 -10.18 0.65
N THR A 69 -3.59 -10.84 0.98
CA THR A 69 -2.30 -10.15 1.19
C THR A 69 -1.49 -10.16 -0.10
N THR A 70 -0.91 -9.02 -0.44
CA THR A 70 0.05 -8.89 -1.53
C THR A 70 1.37 -9.53 -1.10
N GLN A 71 2.08 -10.22 -2.00
CA GLN A 71 3.38 -10.82 -1.68
C GLN A 71 4.32 -9.80 -1.04
N THR A 72 5.07 -10.24 -0.04
CA THR A 72 6.06 -9.44 0.67
C THR A 72 7.01 -8.81 -0.33
N VAL A 73 6.90 -7.49 -0.50
CA VAL A 73 7.67 -6.78 -1.52
C VAL A 73 9.11 -6.55 -1.03
N PHE A 74 9.23 -6.31 0.28
CA PHE A 74 10.48 -6.05 0.96
C PHE A 74 10.30 -6.26 2.46
N THR A 75 11.33 -6.80 3.12
CA THR A 75 11.36 -6.89 4.58
C THR A 75 11.99 -5.62 5.13
N TRP A 76 11.22 -4.78 5.82
CA TRP A 76 11.72 -3.51 6.37
C TRP A 76 12.78 -3.78 7.43
N ILE A 77 12.44 -4.55 8.45
CA ILE A 77 13.39 -4.92 9.51
C ILE A 77 13.61 -6.42 9.40
N PRO A 78 14.72 -6.84 8.76
CA PRO A 78 15.08 -8.24 8.71
C PRO A 78 15.27 -8.72 10.13
N GLY A 79 14.64 -9.85 10.40
CA GLY A 79 14.95 -10.61 11.57
C GLY A 79 16.40 -10.98 11.67
N GLY A 80 17.16 -10.32 12.55
CA GLY A 80 18.46 -10.82 12.95
C GLY A 80 18.33 -12.27 13.40
N ALA A 81 19.32 -13.10 13.07
CA ALA A 81 19.38 -14.47 13.58
C ALA A 81 19.59 -14.39 15.11
N VAL A 82 18.51 -14.27 15.87
CA VAL A 82 18.56 -14.46 17.30
C VAL A 82 18.72 -15.96 17.52
N GLN A 83 19.90 -16.36 17.98
CA GLN A 83 20.01 -17.67 18.61
C GLN A 83 19.23 -17.58 19.92
N GLN A 84 18.03 -18.16 19.94
CA GLN A 84 17.37 -18.42 21.21
C GLN A 84 18.30 -19.35 22.00
N THR A 85 18.90 -18.86 23.08
CA THR A 85 19.68 -19.69 24.02
C THR A 85 18.80 -20.75 24.72
N LEU A 86 17.48 -20.71 24.51
CA LEU A 86 16.56 -21.79 24.85
C LEU A 86 16.59 -22.87 23.75
N GLY A 87 17.59 -23.75 23.78
CA GLY A 87 17.54 -25.16 23.37
C GLY A 87 16.94 -25.58 22.02
N TYR A 88 16.58 -24.67 21.12
CA TYR A 88 15.98 -24.97 19.82
C TYR A 88 17.03 -24.75 18.72
N ALA A 89 17.24 -25.80 17.91
CA ALA A 89 18.34 -25.92 16.97
C ALA A 89 18.48 -24.72 16.01
N ALA A 90 19.74 -24.36 15.72
CA ALA A 90 20.12 -23.23 14.92
C ALA A 90 19.42 -23.22 13.55
N PRO A 91 18.72 -22.15 13.18
CA PRO A 91 17.95 -22.15 11.95
C PRO A 91 18.84 -22.20 10.71
N GLY A 92 18.53 -23.13 9.81
CA GLY A 92 19.40 -23.59 8.71
C GLY A 92 20.03 -24.95 8.97
N SER A 93 19.93 -25.51 10.19
CA SER A 93 20.21 -26.92 10.43
C SER A 93 19.00 -27.76 10.02
N SER A 94 19.12 -28.47 8.91
CA SER A 94 18.22 -29.58 8.59
C SER A 94 18.41 -30.67 9.64
N THR A 95 17.51 -30.77 10.62
CA THR A 95 17.53 -31.93 11.52
C THR A 95 16.90 -33.09 10.77
N THR A 96 17.71 -34.06 10.36
CA THR A 96 17.21 -35.32 9.83
C THR A 96 16.71 -36.15 11.00
N ILE A 97 15.39 -36.21 11.18
CA ILE A 97 14.75 -37.15 12.10
C ILE A 97 14.38 -38.42 11.32
N SER A 98 14.72 -39.59 11.85
CA SER A 98 14.29 -40.85 11.26
C SER A 98 12.90 -41.22 11.79
N VAL A 99 11.88 -41.16 10.93
CA VAL A 99 10.54 -41.63 11.25
C VAL A 99 10.30 -42.90 10.45
N ALA A 100 10.02 -44.02 11.13
CA ALA A 100 9.77 -45.32 10.48
C ALA A 100 10.88 -45.75 9.47
N ASN A 101 12.15 -45.65 9.87
CA ASN A 101 13.33 -45.94 9.03
C ASN A 101 13.45 -45.10 7.74
N GLN A 102 12.69 -44.00 7.61
CA GLN A 102 12.84 -43.03 6.52
C GLN A 102 13.47 -41.74 7.07
N PRO A 103 14.54 -41.21 6.45
CA PRO A 103 15.09 -39.92 6.82
C PRO A 103 14.14 -38.79 6.39
N VAL A 104 13.61 -38.03 7.35
CA VAL A 104 12.75 -36.87 7.09
C VAL A 104 13.52 -35.59 7.44
N THR A 105 13.69 -34.72 6.45
CA THR A 105 14.36 -33.42 6.60
C THR A 105 13.36 -32.39 7.12
N VAL A 106 13.47 -32.01 8.39
CA VAL A 106 12.62 -30.95 8.96
C VAL A 106 13.38 -29.63 8.88
N SER A 107 12.87 -28.69 8.06
CA SER A 107 13.34 -27.30 8.06
C SER A 107 12.84 -26.62 9.34
N THR A 108 13.71 -26.45 10.34
CA THR A 108 13.39 -25.60 11.49
C THR A 108 13.26 -24.14 11.00
N PRO A 109 12.09 -23.49 11.15
CA PRO A 109 11.96 -22.11 10.76
C PRO A 109 12.89 -21.27 11.64
N ARG A 110 13.66 -20.40 10.99
CA ARG A 110 14.38 -19.27 11.58
C ARG A 110 13.32 -18.35 12.19
N SER A 111 12.90 -18.60 13.43
CA SER A 111 12.03 -17.67 14.15
C SER A 111 12.85 -16.45 14.50
N SER A 112 12.79 -15.44 13.64
CA SER A 112 13.16 -14.09 14.02
C SER A 112 12.24 -13.61 15.14
N LEU A 113 12.80 -12.98 16.17
CA LEU A 113 12.01 -12.33 17.22
C LEU A 113 11.25 -11.09 16.70
N LEU A 114 11.80 -10.40 15.70
CA LEU A 114 11.21 -9.21 15.09
C LEU A 114 11.46 -9.25 13.58
N ASN A 115 10.47 -9.70 12.81
CA ASN A 115 10.48 -9.65 11.36
C ASN A 115 9.34 -8.73 10.93
N ILE A 116 9.66 -7.52 10.47
CA ILE A 116 8.65 -6.55 10.04
C ILE A 116 8.70 -6.49 8.52
N GLU A 117 7.62 -6.96 7.92
CA GLU A 117 7.46 -7.13 6.48
C GLU A 117 6.60 -6.00 5.90
N TRP A 118 7.05 -5.40 4.80
CA TRP A 118 6.20 -4.46 4.08
C TRP A 118 5.22 -5.23 3.19
N SER A 119 3.96 -5.23 3.59
CA SER A 119 2.89 -5.90 2.86
C SER A 119 1.59 -5.08 2.89
N TYR A 120 0.79 -5.25 1.84
CA TYR A 120 -0.55 -4.67 1.75
C TYR A 120 -1.60 -5.76 1.83
N GLN A 121 -2.61 -5.57 2.67
CA GLN A 121 -3.73 -6.47 2.82
C GLN A 121 -5.03 -5.80 2.39
N LEU A 122 -5.83 -6.55 1.65
CA LEU A 122 -7.17 -6.17 1.25
C LEU A 122 -8.16 -7.12 1.91
N ASP A 123 -8.95 -6.59 2.83
CA ASP A 123 -10.06 -7.25 3.50
C ASP A 123 -11.35 -6.40 3.31
N PRO A 124 -12.53 -6.89 3.71
CA PRO A 124 -13.78 -6.14 3.54
C PRO A 124 -13.78 -4.78 4.24
N LEU A 125 -13.12 -4.66 5.40
CA LEU A 125 -13.05 -3.40 6.14
C LEU A 125 -12.16 -2.38 5.43
N SER A 126 -10.95 -2.78 5.02
CA SER A 126 -10.03 -1.92 4.29
C SER A 126 -10.57 -1.57 2.90
N ALA A 127 -11.35 -2.44 2.26
CA ALA A 127 -12.05 -2.14 1.01
C ALA A 127 -13.02 -0.95 1.16
N VAL A 128 -13.83 -0.94 2.22
CA VAL A 128 -14.75 0.17 2.50
C VAL A 128 -13.98 1.46 2.78
N PHE A 129 -12.95 1.40 3.63
CA PHE A 129 -12.13 2.58 3.92
C PHE A 129 -11.37 3.09 2.70
N MET A 130 -10.85 2.22 1.83
CA MET A 130 -10.24 2.62 0.57
C MET A 130 -11.23 3.39 -0.32
N LEU A 131 -12.47 2.93 -0.45
CA LEU A 131 -13.51 3.65 -1.21
C LEU A 131 -13.82 5.01 -0.61
N ILE A 132 -13.93 5.09 0.71
CA ILE A 132 -14.20 6.36 1.39
C ILE A 132 -13.03 7.33 1.18
N VAL A 133 -11.80 6.89 1.45
CA VAL A 133 -10.60 7.74 1.33
C VAL A 133 -10.38 8.18 -0.12
N THR A 134 -10.53 7.29 -1.09
CA THR A 134 -10.35 7.64 -2.52
C THR A 134 -11.52 8.43 -3.09
N GLY A 135 -12.76 8.11 -2.72
CA GLY A 135 -13.96 8.80 -3.19
C GLY A 135 -14.12 10.19 -2.59
N VAL A 136 -14.08 10.31 -1.26
CA VAL A 136 -14.14 11.61 -0.58
C VAL A 136 -12.90 12.44 -0.93
N GLY A 137 -11.72 11.81 -1.02
CA GLY A 137 -10.51 12.45 -1.50
C GLY A 137 -10.68 13.08 -2.88
N LEU A 138 -11.24 12.35 -3.85
CA LEU A 138 -11.50 12.88 -5.18
C LEU A 138 -12.41 14.12 -5.16
N CYS A 139 -13.51 14.06 -4.39
CA CYS A 139 -14.42 15.21 -4.22
C CYS A 139 -13.69 16.42 -3.64
N ILE A 140 -12.85 16.24 -2.62
CA ILE A 140 -12.07 17.32 -2.01
C ILE A 140 -11.10 17.92 -3.02
N PHE A 141 -10.43 17.13 -3.86
CA PHE A 141 -9.49 17.63 -4.86
C PHE A 141 -10.18 18.45 -5.96
N VAL A 142 -11.34 17.98 -6.44
CA VAL A 142 -12.15 18.72 -7.42
C VAL A 142 -12.62 20.04 -6.82
N PHE A 143 -13.15 20.01 -5.59
CA PHE A 143 -13.59 21.21 -4.87
C PHE A 143 -12.44 22.20 -4.64
N ALA A 144 -11.30 21.72 -4.15
CA ALA A 144 -10.15 22.55 -3.84
C ALA A 144 -9.55 23.24 -5.07
N THR A 145 -9.70 22.64 -6.26
CA THR A 145 -9.23 23.24 -7.53
C THR A 145 -9.96 24.55 -7.83
N GLY A 146 -11.27 24.61 -7.55
CA GLY A 146 -12.05 25.84 -7.69
C GLY A 146 -11.84 26.80 -6.51
N TYR A 147 -11.76 26.27 -5.29
CA TYR A 147 -11.65 27.07 -4.08
C TYR A 147 -10.33 27.85 -3.97
N MET A 148 -9.20 27.26 -4.35
CA MET A 148 -7.86 27.87 -4.23
C MET A 148 -7.46 28.70 -5.45
N HIS A 149 -8.38 28.99 -6.37
CA HIS A 149 -8.04 29.68 -7.61
C HIS A 149 -7.47 31.08 -7.34
N GLY A 150 -6.31 31.38 -7.95
CA GLY A 150 -5.61 32.65 -7.76
C GLY A 150 -4.76 32.76 -6.48
N ASP A 151 -4.67 31.70 -5.66
CA ASP A 151 -3.79 31.70 -4.48
C ASP A 151 -2.34 31.37 -4.87
N PRO A 152 -1.33 32.18 -4.46
CA PRO A 152 0.09 31.92 -4.74
C PRO A 152 0.60 30.57 -4.18
N GLY A 153 -0.08 29.98 -3.20
CA GLY A 153 0.24 28.71 -2.55
C GLY A 153 -0.35 27.46 -3.20
N PHE A 154 -0.99 27.57 -4.37
CA PHE A 154 -1.75 26.48 -5.03
C PHE A 154 -0.99 25.14 -5.08
N TYR A 155 0.25 25.13 -5.57
CA TYR A 155 1.04 23.89 -5.70
C TYR A 155 1.41 23.24 -4.36
N ARG A 156 1.60 24.03 -3.29
CA ARG A 156 1.94 23.53 -1.95
C ARG A 156 0.74 22.84 -1.32
N PHE A 157 -0.44 23.45 -1.48
CA PHE A 157 -1.70 22.88 -0.99
C PHE A 157 -1.96 21.50 -1.60
N PHE A 158 -1.89 21.37 -2.92
CA PHE A 158 -2.10 20.09 -3.59
C PHE A 158 -1.02 19.05 -3.27
N ALA A 159 0.22 19.47 -3.02
CA ALA A 159 1.28 18.57 -2.56
C ALA A 159 0.97 18.00 -1.16
N TYR A 160 0.56 18.85 -0.21
CA TYR A 160 0.18 18.38 1.14
C TYR A 160 -1.06 17.50 1.13
N MET A 161 -2.07 17.86 0.33
CA MET A 161 -3.26 17.03 0.15
C MET A 161 -2.94 15.65 -0.42
N GLY A 162 -2.06 15.56 -1.42
CA GLY A 162 -1.64 14.28 -1.98
C GLY A 162 -0.79 13.45 -1.03
N LEU A 163 0.08 14.07 -0.23
CA LEU A 163 0.83 13.38 0.83
C LEU A 163 -0.08 12.85 1.95
N PHE A 164 -1.08 13.64 2.35
CA PHE A 164 -2.09 13.20 3.30
C PHE A 164 -2.84 11.97 2.79
N MET A 165 -3.27 12.01 1.53
CA MET A 165 -3.97 10.90 0.89
C MET A 165 -3.10 9.65 0.78
N PHE A 166 -1.83 9.80 0.39
CA PHE A 166 -0.86 8.71 0.39
C PHE A 166 -0.73 8.07 1.78
N SER A 167 -0.50 8.88 2.81
CA SER A 167 -0.34 8.38 4.19
C SER A 167 -1.59 7.67 4.69
N MET A 168 -2.77 8.20 4.40
CA MET A 168 -4.03 7.59 4.82
C MET A 168 -4.26 6.25 4.11
N LEU A 169 -3.95 6.15 2.82
CA LEU A 169 -4.09 4.90 2.07
C LEU A 169 -3.09 3.84 2.53
N VAL A 170 -1.85 4.23 2.85
CA VAL A 170 -0.86 3.31 3.44
C VAL A 170 -1.34 2.77 4.79
N LEU A 171 -1.92 3.62 5.64
CA LEU A 171 -2.46 3.20 6.94
C LEU A 171 -3.59 2.18 6.78
N VAL A 172 -4.54 2.44 5.87
CA VAL A 172 -5.71 1.58 5.68
C VAL A 172 -5.34 0.21 5.12
N MET A 173 -4.34 0.12 4.23
CA MET A 173 -3.98 -1.15 3.58
C MET A 173 -2.83 -1.89 4.26
N GLY A 174 -2.21 -1.32 5.29
CA GLY A 174 -1.02 -1.90 5.91
C GLY A 174 -1.33 -3.23 6.58
N SER A 175 -0.53 -4.26 6.30
CA SER A 175 -0.51 -5.51 7.08
C SER A 175 0.83 -5.69 7.77
N ASN A 176 0.81 -5.68 9.10
CA ASN A 176 1.95 -5.95 9.97
C ASN A 176 1.53 -6.86 11.13
#